data_AF-A0A2V7VAY8-F1
#
_entry.id   AF-A0A2V7VAY8-F1
#
_cell.length_a   1.000
_cell.length_b   1.000
_cell.length_c   1.000
_cell.angle_alpha   90.00
_cell.angle_beta   90.00
_cell.angle_gamma   90.00
#
_symmetry.space_group_name_H-M   'P 1'
#
loop_
_entity.id
_entity.type
_entity.pdbx_description
1 polymer ?
#
loop_
_entity_poly.entity_id
_entity_poly.type
_entity_poly.pdbx_seq_one_letter_code
_entity_poly.pdbx_strand_id
1 'polypeptide(L)' 'MHRREILDAVWSDVVVSDGALSQAVRTLRRALGDDPREPVFIRTVSRHGYRFVFP' A
#
# COMPACT_ATOMS: atom_id res chain seq x y z
N MET A 1 6.19 6.07 5.76
CA MET A 1 5.01 5.43 6.34
C MET A 1 5.29 3.96 6.54
N HIS A 2 5.45 3.55 7.78
CA HIS A 2 5.43 2.16 8.18
C HIS A 2 4.03 1.59 7.98
N ARG A 3 3.93 0.28 7.81
CA ARG A 3 2.66 -0.45 7.66
C ARG A 3 1.63 -0.02 8.70
N ARG A 4 2.03 0.11 9.96
CA ARG A 4 1.12 0.49 11.05
C ARG A 4 0.55 1.90 10.88
N GLU A 5 1.38 2.87 10.48
CA GLU A 5 0.93 4.25 10.23
C GLU A 5 -0.08 4.33 9.08
N ILE A 6 0.07 3.50 8.03
CA ILE A 6 -0.90 3.45 6.92
C ILE A 6 -2.22 2.84 7.38
N LEU A 7 -2.17 1.80 8.22
CA LEU A 7 -3.37 1.17 8.76
C LEU A 7 -4.13 2.13 9.68
N ASP A 8 -3.43 2.80 10.60
CA ASP A 8 -4.04 3.75 11.55
C ASP A 8 -4.66 4.96 10.82
N ALA A 9 -4.03 5.46 9.74
CA ALA A 9 -4.52 6.62 9.02
C ALA A 9 -5.70 6.33 8.08
N VAL A 10 -5.84 5.11 7.57
CA VAL A 10 -6.85 4.76 6.55
C VAL A 10 -8.00 3.93 7.14
N TRP A 11 -7.74 3.17 8.22
CA TRP A 11 -8.71 2.28 8.86
C TRP A 11 -8.73 2.49 10.37
N SER A 12 -8.86 3.74 10.82
CA SER A 12 -8.92 4.11 12.24
C SER A 12 -9.98 3.35 13.05
N ASP A 13 -11.09 2.95 12.41
CA ASP A 13 -12.26 2.35 13.07
C ASP A 13 -12.69 0.99 12.49
N VAL A 14 -11.80 0.32 11.74
CA VAL A 14 -12.11 -0.96 11.09
C VAL A 14 -11.06 -2.00 11.42
N VAL A 15 -11.49 -3.13 12.00
CA VAL A 15 -10.61 -4.29 12.19
C VAL A 15 -10.25 -4.86 10.83
N VAL A 16 -9.05 -4.53 10.37
CA VAL A 16 -8.47 -5.02 9.12
C VAL A 16 -7.54 -6.18 9.38
N SER A 17 -7.63 -7.22 8.56
CA SER A 17 -6.69 -8.34 8.62
C SER A 17 -5.30 -7.91 8.13
N ASP A 18 -4.24 -8.63 8.53
CA ASP A 18 -2.86 -8.38 8.06
C ASP A 18 -2.72 -8.35 6.53
N GLY A 19 -3.65 -9.00 5.82
CA GLY A 19 -3.72 -9.04 4.36
C GLY A 19 -4.42 -7.83 3.72
N ALA A 20 -5.20 -7.05 4.48
CA ALA A 20 -6.03 -5.97 3.94
C ALA A 20 -5.21 -4.89 3.23
N LEU A 21 -4.10 -4.46 3.82
CA LEU A 21 -3.20 -3.48 3.19
C LEU A 21 -2.62 -4.02 1.87
N SER A 22 -2.21 -5.28 1.85
CA SER A 22 -1.67 -5.93 0.64
C SER A 22 -2.74 -6.02 -0.46
N GLN A 23 -3.99 -6.28 -0.09
CA GLN A 23 -5.12 -6.32 -1.02
C GLN A 23 -5.47 -4.93 -1.56
N ALA A 24 -5.52 -3.92 -0.69
CA ALA A 24 -5.76 -2.53 -1.09
C ALA A 24 -4.70 -2.05 -2.08
N VAL A 25 -3.41 -2.30 -1.79
CA VAL A 25 -2.31 -1.98 -2.71
C VAL A 25 -2.43 -2.73 -4.03
N ARG A 26 -2.81 -4.02 -4.01
CA ARG A 26 -3.01 -4.79 -5.24
C ARG A 26 -4.15 -4.20 -6.10
N THR A 27 -5.23 -3.77 -5.48
CA THR A 27 -6.35 -3.12 -6.17
C THR A 27 -5.91 -1.79 -6.77
N LEU A 28 -5.20 -0.94 -6.00
CA LEU A 28 -4.67 0.33 -6.48
C LEU A 28 -3.73 0.15 -7.67
N ARG A 29 -2.80 -0.81 -7.60
CA ARG A 29 -1.89 -1.10 -8.71
C ARG A 29 -2.63 -1.48 -9.99
N ARG A 30 -3.69 -2.30 -9.89
CA ARG A 30 -4.51 -2.65 -11.06
C ARG A 30 -5.25 -1.44 -11.62
N ALA A 31 -5.82 -0.60 -10.77
CA ALA A 31 -6.54 0.59 -11.20
C ALA A 31 -5.62 1.63 -11.87
N LEU A 32 -4.37 1.73 -11.42
CA LEU A 32 -3.36 2.66 -11.93
C LEU A 32 -2.50 2.08 -13.06
N GLY A 33 -2.62 0.79 -13.36
CA GLY A 33 -1.72 0.10 -14.29
C GLY A 33 -0.26 0.01 -13.79
N ASP A 34 -0.04 0.05 -12.48
CA ASP A 34 1.28 0.07 -11.84
C ASP A 34 1.86 -1.36 -11.75
N ASP A 35 2.99 -1.62 -12.41
CA ASP A 35 3.69 -2.90 -12.27
C ASP A 35 4.55 -2.89 -10.98
N PRO A 36 4.36 -3.85 -10.04
CA PRO A 36 5.23 -3.96 -8.88
C PRO A 36 6.73 -4.16 -9.18
N ARG A 37 7.09 -4.64 -10.37
CA ARG A 37 8.48 -4.81 -10.84
C ARG A 37 9.08 -3.50 -11.34
N GLU A 38 8.25 -2.63 -11.89
CA GLU A 38 8.61 -1.30 -12.39
C GLU A 38 7.66 -0.23 -11.80
N PRO A 39 7.69 0.00 -10.47
CA PRO A 39 6.68 0.81 -9.81
C PRO A 39 6.85 2.29 -10.15
N VAL A 40 5.81 2.87 -10.75
CA VAL A 40 5.67 4.29 -11.10
C VAL A 40 4.93 5.04 -9.98
N PHE A 41 3.92 4.40 -9.38
CA PHE A 41 3.08 5.01 -8.35
C PHE A 41 3.38 4.47 -6.95
N ILE A 42 3.44 3.15 -6.77
CA ILE A 42 3.51 2.54 -5.44
C ILE A 42 4.75 1.66 -5.31
N ARG A 43 5.75 2.15 -4.56
CA ARG A 43 6.97 1.40 -4.24
C ARG A 43 6.80 0.55 -2.98
N THR A 44 7.16 -0.72 -3.06
CA THR A 44 7.26 -1.60 -1.89
C THR A 44 8.55 -1.30 -1.12
N VAL A 45 8.46 -1.03 0.18
CA VAL A 45 9.62 -0.83 1.07
C VAL A 45 9.75 -2.08 1.94
N SER A 46 10.76 -2.91 1.64
CA SER A 46 10.99 -4.17 2.34
C SER A 46 11.00 -3.99 3.86
N ARG A 47 10.28 -4.84 4.58
CA ARG A 47 10.09 -4.83 6.05
C ARG A 47 9.42 -3.58 6.64
N HIS A 48 9.06 -2.58 5.83
CA HIS A 48 8.51 -1.31 6.32
C HIS A 48 7.09 -1.06 5.83
N GLY A 49 6.77 -1.35 4.56
CA GLY A 49 5.43 -1.13 4.00
C GLY A 49 5.45 -0.67 2.55
N TYR A 50 4.69 0.39 2.25
CA TYR A 50 4.55 0.94 0.91
C TYR A 50 4.77 2.45 0.93
N ARG A 51 5.19 3.00 -0.21
CA ARG A 51 5.35 4.44 -0.40
C ARG A 51 4.76 4.85 -1.75
N PHE A 52 3.98 5.92 -1.74
CA PHE A 52 3.58 6.60 -2.96
C PHE A 52 4.77 7.45 -3.47
N VAL A 53 5.17 7.24 -4.72
CA VAL A 53 6.40 7.81 -5.30
C VAL A 53 6.17 8.58 -6.60
N PHE A 54 4.92 8.68 -7.06
CA PHE A 54 4.60 9.51 -8.21
C PHE A 54 4.75 11.00 -7.84
N PRO A 55 5.30 11.84 -8.74
CA PRO A 55 5.46 13.28 -8.52
C PRO A 55 4.15 14.03 -8.22
#